data_AF-A0A1Y2T7A1-F1
#
_entry.id   AF-A0A1Y2T7A1-F1
#
_cell.length_a   1.000
_cell.length_b   1.000
_cell.length_c   1.000
_cell.angle_alpha   90.00
_cell.angle_beta   90.00
_cell.angle_gamma   90.00
#
_symmetry.space_group_name_H-M   'P 1'
#
loop_
_entity.id
_entity.type
_entity.pdbx_description
1 polymer ?
#
loop_
_entity_poly.entity_id
_entity_poly.type
_entity_poly.pdbx_seq_one_letter_code
_entity_poly.pdbx_strand_id
1 'polypeptide(L)' 'MLNPADAARLGLSRGDMVELAAGEAKLALPVEISKRVVAGTVQAIRGLAAAPVNLLTAGAAPVAVTVAKLAVEVAD' A
#
# COMPACT_ATOMS: atom_id res chain seq x y z
N MET A 1 -1.24 -0.44 5.42
CA MET A 1 -0.41 -0.23 6.63
C MET A 1 1.00 -0.69 6.36
N LEU A 2 1.99 0.09 6.81
CA LEU A 2 3.42 -0.16 6.64
C LEU A 2 4.15 -0.17 7.99
N ASN A 3 5.28 -0.88 8.04
CA ASN A 3 6.24 -0.76 9.12
C ASN A 3 6.90 0.64 9.10
N PRO A 4 7.23 1.26 10.26
CA PRO A 4 7.88 2.56 10.30
C PRO A 4 9.21 2.65 9.52
N ALA A 5 10.03 1.59 9.53
CA ALA A 5 11.30 1.57 8.82
C ALA A 5 11.10 1.57 7.29
N ASP A 6 10.10 0.84 6.80
CA ASP A 6 9.74 0.85 5.37
C ASP A 6 9.15 2.19 4.95
N ALA A 7 8.27 2.77 5.78
CA ALA A 7 7.73 4.10 5.52
C ALA A 7 8.86 5.15 5.44
N ALA A 8 9.80 5.14 6.39
CA ALA A 8 10.96 6.04 6.39
C ALA A 8 11.85 5.84 5.15
N ARG A 9 12.16 4.59 4.78
CA ARG A 9 12.96 4.25 3.60
C ARG A 9 12.31 4.72 2.30
N LEU A 10 10.97 4.74 2.25
CA LEU A 10 10.19 5.19 1.09
C LEU A 10 9.81 6.68 1.14
N GLY A 11 10.24 7.42 2.18
CA GLY A 11 9.88 8.83 2.34
C GLY A 11 8.37 9.08 2.55
N LEU A 12 7.69 8.12 3.15
CA LEU A 12 6.24 8.14 3.39
C LEU A 12 5.91 8.63 4.80
N SER A 13 4.91 9.50 4.89
CA SER A 13 4.26 9.96 6.12
C SER A 13 2.86 9.37 6.25
N ARG A 14 2.32 9.37 7.47
CA ARG A 14 0.92 8.96 7.70
C ARG A 14 -0.01 9.87 6.90
N GLY A 15 -0.97 9.28 6.20
CA GLY A 15 -1.92 10.00 5.34
C GLY A 15 -1.43 10.25 3.91
N ASP A 16 -0.14 10.05 3.60
CA ASP A 16 0.33 10.11 2.21
C ASP A 16 -0.45 9.13 1.35
N MET A 17 -0.85 9.55 0.15
CA MET A 17 -1.45 8.63 -0.82
C MET A 17 -0.36 7.80 -1.50
N VAL A 18 -0.56 6.49 -1.58
CA VAL A 18 0.34 5.57 -2.28
C VAL A 18 -0.43 4.71 -3.27
N GLU A 19 0.20 4.39 -4.39
CA GLU A 19 -0.23 3.32 -5.29
C GLU A 19 0.43 2.00 -4.86
N LEU A 20 -0.40 0.99 -4.62
CA LEU A 20 0.00 -0.40 -4.51
C LEU A 20 -0.19 -1.07 -5.87
N ALA A 21 0.84 -1.71 -6.40
CA ALA A 21 0.77 -2.45 -7.66
C ALA A 21 1.21 -3.91 -7.46
N ALA A 22 0.45 -4.84 -8.03
CA ALA A 22 0.78 -6.26 -8.09
C ALA A 22 0.26 -6.84 -9.41
N GLY A 23 1.16 -7.34 -10.27
CA GLY A 23 0.80 -7.67 -11.65
C GLY A 23 0.24 -6.46 -12.38
N GLU A 24 -0.92 -6.61 -13.01
CA GLU A 24 -1.66 -5.52 -13.69
C GLU A 24 -2.58 -4.74 -12.75
N ALA A 25 -2.81 -5.24 -11.53
CA ALA A 25 -3.70 -4.61 -10.58
C ALA A 25 -2.99 -3.45 -9.87
N LYS A 26 -3.70 -2.32 -9.75
CA LYS A 26 -3.25 -1.11 -9.08
C LYS A 26 -4.32 -0.61 -8.12
N LEU A 27 -3.90 -0.07 -6.99
CA LEU A 27 -4.80 0.43 -5.95
C LEU A 27 -4.17 1.61 -5.19
N ALA A 28 -4.84 2.76 -5.21
CA ALA A 28 -4.45 3.92 -4.42
C ALA A 28 -5.06 3.86 -3.01
N LEU A 29 -4.24 4.00 -1.96
CA LEU A 29 -4.69 4.02 -0.56
C LEU A 29 -3.89 5.03 0.26
N PRO A 30 -4.48 5.60 1.33
CA PRO A 30 -3.73 6.40 2.28
C PRO A 30 -2.80 5.50 3.12
N VAL A 31 -1.62 6.03 3.43
CA VAL A 31 -0.62 5.36 4.25
C VAL A 31 -1.04 5.40 5.72
N GLU A 32 -0.99 4.22 6.31
CA GLU A 32 -1.09 4.02 7.75
C GLU A 32 0.20 3.37 8.27
N ILE A 33 0.72 3.83 9.40
CA ILE A 33 2.03 3.39 9.93
C ILE A 33 1.84 2.72 11.29
N SER A 34 2.39 1.52 11.45
CA SER A 34 2.28 0.76 12.70
C SER A 34 3.47 -0.14 12.93
N LYS A 35 4.00 -0.12 14.16
CA LYS A 35 5.05 -1.04 14.63
C LYS A 35 4.61 -2.51 14.69
N ARG A 36 3.30 -2.78 14.55
CA ARG A 36 2.74 -4.15 14.52
C ARG A 36 2.86 -4.80 13.13
N VAL A 37 3.19 -4.04 12.09
CA VAL A 37 3.42 -4.57 10.75
C VAL A 37 4.85 -5.10 10.66
N VAL A 38 5.02 -6.33 10.19
CA VAL A 38 6.33 -6.94 9.96
C VAL A 38 7.04 -6.18 8.83
N ALA A 39 8.31 -5.84 9.01
CA ALA A 39 9.09 -5.14 7.98
C ALA A 39 9.13 -5.95 6.67
N GLY A 40 9.08 -5.26 5.54
CA GLY A 40 8.99 -5.87 4.20
C GLY A 40 7.59 -6.36 3.82
N THR A 41 6.58 -6.16 4.67
CA THR A 41 5.19 -6.54 4.38
C THR A 41 4.27 -5.31 4.31
N VAL A 42 3.20 -5.44 3.53
CA VAL A 42 2.11 -4.47 3.50
C VAL A 42 0.84 -5.16 3.98
N GLN A 43 0.15 -4.55 4.95
CA GLN A 43 -1.17 -5.01 5.37
C GLN A 43 -2.24 -4.04 4.87
N ALA A 44 -3.05 -4.48 3.91
CA ALA A 44 -4.25 -3.78 3.47
C ALA A 44 -5.49 -4.38 4.16
N ILE A 45 -6.47 -3.55 4.53
CA ILE A 45 -7.58 -3.92 5.42
C ILE A 45 -8.39 -5.08 4.81
N ARG A 46 -8.58 -6.14 5.62
CA ARG A 46 -9.47 -7.27 5.35
C ARG A 46 -10.88 -6.92 5.86
N GLY A 47 -11.88 -6.94 4.98
CA GLY A 47 -13.30 -6.78 5.39
C GLY A 47 -14.10 -5.70 4.65
N LEU A 48 -13.51 -4.97 3.71
CA LEU A 48 -14.28 -4.17 2.76
C LEU A 48 -14.87 -5.10 1.69
N ALA A 49 -16.20 -5.09 1.54
CA ALA A 49 -16.91 -5.87 0.53
C ALA A 49 -16.41 -5.43 -0.87
N ALA A 50 -15.79 -6.36 -1.59
CA ALA A 50 -15.07 -6.13 -2.84
C ALA A 50 -13.91 -5.12 -2.76
N ALA A 51 -13.06 -5.23 -1.74
CA ALA A 51 -11.82 -4.45 -1.71
C ALA A 51 -10.97 -4.74 -2.96
N PRO A 52 -10.58 -3.73 -3.76
CA PRO A 52 -9.68 -3.87 -4.91
C PRO A 52 -8.35 -4.55 -4.58
N VAL A 53 -8.01 -4.67 -3.29
CA VAL A 53 -6.88 -5.46 -2.80
C VAL A 53 -6.95 -6.92 -3.26
N ASN A 54 -8.15 -7.49 -3.43
CA ASN A 54 -8.30 -8.86 -3.92
C ASN A 54 -7.80 -9.00 -5.36
N LEU A 55 -7.90 -7.93 -6.17
CA LEU A 55 -7.34 -7.88 -7.53
C LEU A 55 -5.81 -8.00 -7.48
N LEU A 56 -5.15 -7.42 -6.47
CA LEU A 56 -3.70 -7.57 -6.26
C LEU A 56 -3.31 -9.04 -5.98
N THR A 57 -4.25 -9.86 -5.49
CA THR A 57 -4.00 -11.24 -5.07
C THR A 57 -4.59 -12.31 -6.00
N ALA A 58 -5.24 -11.90 -7.09
CA ALA A 58 -5.88 -12.81 -8.04
C ALA A 58 -4.82 -13.47 -8.95
N GLY A 59 -4.18 -14.54 -8.50
CA GLY A 59 -3.29 -15.33 -9.37
C GLY A 59 -2.39 -16.34 -8.67
N ALA A 60 -1.65 -15.93 -7.64
CA ALA A 60 -0.80 -16.83 -6.85
C ALA A 60 -0.36 -16.18 -5.54
N ALA A 61 -0.09 -17.00 -4.52
CA ALA A 61 0.59 -16.59 -3.29
C ALA A 61 2.01 -17.19 -3.26
N PRO A 62 3.05 -16.43 -2.82
CA PRO A 62 3.00 -15.06 -2.32
C PRO A 62 2.93 -13.99 -3.45
N VAL A 63 2.32 -12.85 -3.14
CA VAL A 63 2.19 -11.70 -4.06
C VAL A 63 3.27 -10.67 -3.75
N ALA A 64 4.07 -10.31 -4.75
CA ALA A 64 4.97 -9.17 -4.66
C ALA A 64 4.19 -7.87 -4.92
N VAL A 65 4.33 -6.89 -4.02
CA VAL A 65 3.64 -5.59 -4.12
C VAL A 65 4.67 -4.47 -4.20
N THR A 66 4.53 -3.60 -5.20
CA THR A 66 5.29 -2.35 -5.29
C THR A 66 4.48 -1.22 -4.65
N VAL A 67 5.16 -0.35 -3.89
CA VAL A 67 4.58 0.82 -3.24
C VAL A 67 5.24 2.07 -3.79
N ALA A 68 4.44 2.99 -4.33
CA ALA A 68 4.92 4.28 -4.83
C ALA A 68 4.11 5.43 -4.22
N LYS A 69 4.79 6.49 -3.78
CA LYS A 69 4.13 7.73 -3.32
C LYS A 69 3.45 8.42 -4.51
N LEU A 70 2.19 8.79 -4.35
CA LEU A 70 1.48 9.61 -5.32
C LEU A 70 1.78 11.08 -5.03
N ALA A 71 2.34 11.79 -6.00
CA ALA A 71 2.40 13.24 -5.97
C ALA A 71 0.99 13.76 -6.28
N VAL A 72 0.36 14.41 -5.32
CA VAL A 72 -0.88 15.15 -5.58
C VAL A 72 -0.45 16.57 -5.96
N GLU A 73 -0.52 16.91 -7.25
CA GLU A 73 -0.53 18.31 -7.65
C GLU A 73 -1.87 18.91 -7.22
N VAL A 74 -1.82 19.88 -6.31
CA VAL A 74 -2.97 20.72 -6.00
C VAL A 74 -2.97 21.82 -7.06
N ALA A 75 -3.91 21.78 -7.99
CA ALA A 75 -4.18 22.92 -8.86
C ALA A 75 -4.88 24.00 -8.02
N ASP A 76 -4.28 25.18 -7.95
CA ASP A 76 -4.84 26.40 -7.31
C ASP A 76 -6.12 26.90 -8.02
#